data_AF-A0A2W1B276-F1
#
_entry.id   AF-A0A2W1B276-F1
#
_cell.length_a   1.000
_cell.length_b   1.000
_cell.length_c   1.000
_cell.angle_alpha   90.00
_cell.angle_beta   90.00
_cell.angle_gamma   90.00
#
_symmetry.space_group_name_H-M   'P 1'
#
loop_
_entity.id
_entity.type
_entity.pdbx_description
1 polymer ?
#
loop_
_entity_poly.entity_id
_entity_poly.type
_entity_poly.pdbx_seq_one_letter_code
_entity_poly.pdbx_strand_id
1 'polypeptide(L)'
;TDAIDFYLIHSLNRRSWNNLKEHDIFDFMDSALSSGRIRHIGFSFHDTLDVFKEIIDSYDWEFCQIQYNFLDTENQAGVEGLGYASDRGIGIAVMEPLRGGKLANNVRKDILHIWQSAEIQRSPAAWALRWVWNDPRVGVVLSGMSTMDQVRENIETAREATPNSLNHSELTTVEKVKEEYKKRIKVNCTGCSYCMPCSSGVAIPTSFDFFNDAFMFDNVEDQKKVYLRLVKEENRASRCTECGRCEELCPQSIEIIKNLKEVSALFE
;
A
#
# COMPACT_ATOMS: atom_id res chain seq x y z
N THR A 1 -2.25 29.74 -8.83
CA THR A 1 -3.31 29.53 -7.82
C THR A 1 -2.84 30.21 -6.55
N ASP A 2 -3.68 31.04 -5.93
CA ASP A 2 -3.27 31.88 -4.79
C ASP A 2 -3.32 31.14 -3.44
N ALA A 3 -4.00 29.99 -3.40
CA ALA A 3 -4.06 29.08 -2.26
C ALA A 3 -4.14 27.62 -2.74
N ILE A 4 -3.75 26.68 -1.86
CA ILE A 4 -3.90 25.25 -2.02
C ILE A 4 -5.06 24.78 -1.14
N ASP A 5 -6.05 24.08 -1.72
CA ASP A 5 -7.20 23.57 -0.96
C ASP A 5 -6.80 22.52 0.08
N PHE A 6 -6.11 21.46 -0.35
CA PHE A 6 -5.64 20.38 0.52
C PHE A 6 -4.14 20.23 0.35
N TYR A 7 -3.39 20.49 1.40
CA TYR A 7 -1.95 20.30 1.43
C TYR A 7 -1.61 19.18 2.38
N LEU A 8 -0.73 18.26 1.96
CA LEU A 8 -0.29 17.17 2.79
C LEU A 8 1.22 17.18 2.98
N ILE A 9 1.66 16.87 4.20
CA ILE A 9 3.06 16.56 4.46
C ILE A 9 3.33 15.16 3.91
N HIS A 10 4.24 15.10 2.94
CA HIS A 10 4.41 13.90 2.14
C HIS A 10 5.30 12.87 2.82
N SER A 11 4.87 11.62 2.75
CA SER A 11 5.64 10.43 3.10
C SER A 11 6.13 10.40 4.56
N LEU A 12 5.20 10.61 5.48
CA LEU A 12 5.49 10.49 6.90
C LEU A 12 5.75 9.03 7.30
N ASN A 13 6.87 8.84 7.98
CA ASN A 13 7.34 7.63 8.63
C ASN A 13 8.17 8.05 9.85
N ARG A 14 8.61 7.11 10.69
CA ARG A 14 9.31 7.40 11.94
C ARG A 14 10.53 8.30 11.73
N ARG A 15 11.28 8.07 10.65
CA ARG A 15 12.49 8.85 10.34
C ARG A 15 12.15 10.26 9.88
N SER A 16 11.28 10.41 8.88
CA SER A 16 10.89 11.74 8.38
C SER A 16 10.16 12.55 9.46
N TRP A 17 9.34 11.89 10.26
CA TRP A 17 8.62 12.53 11.35
C TRP A 17 9.54 13.14 12.42
N ASN A 18 10.55 12.40 12.88
CA ASN A 18 11.52 12.93 13.84
C ASN A 18 12.32 14.11 13.26
N ASN A 19 12.74 14.01 12.00
CA ASN A 19 13.47 15.11 11.35
C ASN A 19 12.60 16.37 11.19
N LEU A 20 11.33 16.22 10.84
CA LEU A 20 10.41 17.36 10.70
C LEU A 20 10.12 18.03 12.05
N LYS A 21 9.96 17.25 13.13
CA LYS A 21 9.82 17.80 14.50
C LYS A 21 11.04 18.61 14.92
N GLU A 22 12.26 18.18 14.57
CA GLU A 22 13.51 18.90 14.84
C GLU A 22 13.65 20.20 14.02
N HIS A 23 12.83 20.38 12.99
CA HIS A 23 12.83 21.54 12.10
C HIS A 23 11.49 22.30 12.15
N ASP A 24 10.86 22.33 13.32
CA ASP A 24 9.71 23.20 13.63
C ASP A 24 8.54 23.05 12.65
N ILE A 25 8.22 21.81 12.25
CA ILE A 25 7.13 21.54 11.29
C ILE A 25 5.77 22.11 11.72
N PHE A 26 5.49 22.15 13.03
CA PHE A 26 4.23 22.70 13.54
C PHE A 26 4.12 24.20 13.25
N ASP A 27 5.19 24.97 13.48
CA ASP A 27 5.23 26.40 13.17
C ASP A 27 5.04 26.66 11.68
N PHE A 28 5.64 25.81 10.83
CA PHE A 28 5.43 25.88 9.38
C PHE A 28 3.95 25.67 9.01
N MET A 29 3.30 24.63 9.57
CA MET A 29 1.91 24.31 9.27
C MET A 29 0.97 25.41 9.75
N ASP A 30 1.15 25.91 10.98
CA ASP A 30 0.37 27.01 11.54
C ASP A 30 0.53 28.30 10.75
N SER A 31 1.77 28.61 10.32
CA SER A 31 2.05 29.77 9.46
C SER A 31 1.40 29.64 8.08
N ALA A 32 1.41 28.44 7.50
CA ALA A 32 0.85 28.22 6.18
C ALA A 32 -0.69 28.28 6.18
N LEU A 33 -1.34 27.78 7.23
CA LEU A 33 -2.78 27.92 7.46
C LEU A 33 -3.18 29.37 7.73
N SER A 34 -2.54 30.03 8.71
CA SER A 34 -2.90 31.40 9.13
C SER A 34 -2.68 32.45 8.03
N SER A 35 -1.71 32.23 7.14
CA SER A 35 -1.49 33.09 5.97
C SER A 35 -2.48 32.86 4.82
N GLY A 36 -3.36 31.85 4.92
CA GLY A 36 -4.33 31.50 3.87
C GLY A 36 -3.72 30.84 2.64
N ARG A 37 -2.43 30.46 2.68
CA ARG A 37 -1.75 29.73 1.59
C ARG A 37 -2.28 28.30 1.44
N ILE A 38 -2.76 27.72 2.54
CA ILE A 38 -3.35 26.38 2.62
C ILE A 38 -4.71 26.51 3.30
N ARG A 39 -5.72 25.79 2.82
CA ARG A 39 -7.05 25.73 3.45
C ARG A 39 -7.20 24.53 4.39
N HIS A 40 -6.71 23.37 3.98
CA HIS A 40 -6.77 22.13 4.74
C HIS A 40 -5.41 21.46 4.81
N ILE A 41 -5.02 21.02 6.00
CA ILE A 41 -3.74 20.36 6.25
C ILE A 41 -3.90 18.88 6.58
N GLY A 42 -3.00 18.06 6.02
CA GLY A 42 -2.99 16.62 6.25
C GLY A 42 -1.60 16.01 6.09
N PHE A 43 -1.55 14.69 6.03
CA PHE A 43 -0.31 13.95 5.79
C PHE A 43 -0.56 12.68 4.97
N SER A 44 0.47 12.21 4.26
CA SER A 44 0.49 10.83 3.73
C SER A 44 1.42 9.95 4.57
N PHE A 45 1.10 8.67 4.67
CA PHE A 45 1.73 7.77 5.63
C PHE A 45 2.33 6.51 4.99
N HIS A 46 3.53 6.10 5.44
CA HIS A 46 4.27 4.93 4.94
C HIS A 46 5.11 4.23 6.02
N ASP A 47 4.51 3.84 7.14
CA ASP A 47 5.22 3.11 8.21
C ASP A 47 4.26 2.17 8.96
N THR A 48 4.64 1.71 10.15
CA THR A 48 3.83 0.84 11.00
C THR A 48 2.69 1.56 11.72
N LEU A 49 1.62 0.84 12.04
CA LEU A 49 0.43 1.39 12.70
C LEU A 49 0.73 2.15 14.02
N ASP A 50 1.72 1.76 14.82
CA ASP A 50 2.09 2.49 16.03
C ASP A 50 2.62 3.90 15.70
N VAL A 51 3.40 4.04 14.63
CA VAL A 51 3.88 5.33 14.12
C VAL A 51 2.74 6.15 13.55
N PHE A 52 1.78 5.51 12.87
CA PHE A 52 0.58 6.20 12.39
C PHE A 52 -0.19 6.85 13.55
N LYS A 53 -0.40 6.10 14.64
CA LYS A 53 -1.08 6.59 15.84
C LYS A 53 -0.30 7.71 16.52
N GLU A 54 1.03 7.63 16.59
CA GLU A 54 1.87 8.74 17.08
C GLU A 54 1.67 10.01 16.25
N ILE A 55 1.74 9.91 14.92
CA ILE A 55 1.67 11.06 14.02
C ILE A 55 0.27 11.69 14.04
N ILE A 56 -0.78 10.88 13.94
CA ILE A 56 -2.15 11.40 13.85
C ILE A 56 -2.60 12.09 15.14
N ASP A 57 -2.04 11.70 16.29
CA ASP A 57 -2.33 12.35 17.60
C ASP A 57 -1.45 13.58 17.87
N SER A 58 -0.48 13.89 16.99
CA SER A 58 0.51 14.94 17.24
C SER A 58 0.11 16.35 16.80
N TYR A 59 -0.96 16.47 16.03
CA TYR A 59 -1.42 17.73 15.45
C TYR A 59 -2.92 17.64 15.12
N ASP A 60 -3.58 18.78 15.01
CA ASP A 60 -4.99 18.89 14.61
C ASP A 60 -5.14 18.68 13.09
N TRP A 61 -4.77 17.50 12.60
CA TRP A 61 -4.87 17.14 11.19
C TRP A 61 -6.32 17.12 10.73
N GLU A 62 -6.58 17.65 9.52
CA GLU A 62 -7.93 17.63 8.93
C GLU A 62 -8.15 16.40 8.05
N PHE A 63 -7.07 15.84 7.48
CA PHE A 63 -7.12 14.61 6.70
C PHE A 63 -5.81 13.82 6.73
N CYS A 64 -5.91 12.52 6.42
CA CYS A 64 -4.75 11.66 6.20
C CYS A 64 -4.91 10.85 4.90
N GLN A 65 -3.79 10.54 4.26
CA GLN A 65 -3.71 9.68 3.10
C GLN A 65 -3.04 8.36 3.46
N ILE A 66 -3.76 7.25 3.28
CA ILE A 66 -3.31 5.89 3.64
C ILE A 66 -3.37 4.94 2.44
N GLN A 67 -2.48 3.95 2.41
CA GLN A 67 -2.58 2.83 1.47
C GLN A 67 -3.68 1.87 1.94
N TYR A 68 -4.65 1.57 1.07
CA TYR A 68 -5.71 0.62 1.38
C TYR A 68 -6.33 0.01 0.13
N ASN A 69 -6.41 -1.33 0.09
CA ASN A 69 -7.08 -2.10 -0.95
C ASN A 69 -7.41 -3.51 -0.41
N PHE A 70 -8.13 -4.33 -1.18
CA PHE A 70 -8.62 -5.62 -0.69
C PHE A 70 -7.51 -6.65 -0.41
N LEU A 71 -6.29 -6.47 -0.94
CA LEU A 71 -5.12 -7.30 -0.60
C LEU A 71 -4.38 -6.75 0.63
N ASP A 72 -4.22 -5.43 0.70
CA ASP A 72 -3.38 -4.74 1.66
C ASP A 72 -4.19 -4.17 2.85
N THR A 73 -5.06 -4.99 3.46
CA THR A 73 -5.97 -4.55 4.53
C THR A 73 -5.27 -4.30 5.87
N GLU A 74 -4.09 -4.88 6.07
CA GLU A 74 -3.30 -4.81 7.30
C GLU A 74 -1.93 -4.17 7.08
N ASN A 75 -1.65 -3.70 5.86
CA ASN A 75 -0.40 -3.04 5.53
C ASN A 75 -0.40 -1.58 6.02
N GLN A 76 0.71 -1.15 6.61
CA GLN A 76 0.90 0.19 7.17
C GLN A 76 -0.21 0.58 8.17
N ALA A 77 -0.98 1.64 7.88
CA ALA A 77 -2.13 2.04 8.68
C ALA A 77 -3.25 0.98 8.60
N GLY A 78 -3.49 0.41 7.42
CA GLY A 78 -4.52 -0.60 7.19
C GLY A 78 -5.92 -0.20 7.66
N VAL A 79 -6.77 -1.21 7.88
CA VAL A 79 -8.15 -1.04 8.35
C VAL A 79 -8.23 -0.47 9.76
N GLU A 80 -7.24 -0.75 10.61
CA GLU A 80 -7.21 -0.25 11.99
C GLU A 80 -6.88 1.25 12.01
N GLY A 81 -5.88 1.70 11.26
CA GLY A 81 -5.56 3.12 11.13
C GLY A 81 -6.68 3.91 10.44
N LEU A 82 -7.36 3.31 9.46
CA LEU A 82 -8.56 3.86 8.84
C LEU A 82 -9.67 4.08 9.89
N GLY A 83 -9.93 3.09 10.75
CA GLY A 83 -10.87 3.24 11.87
C GLY A 83 -10.43 4.32 12.86
N TYR A 84 -9.15 4.32 13.23
CA TYR A 84 -8.58 5.25 14.20
C TYR A 84 -8.67 6.72 13.76
N ALA A 85 -8.45 7.00 12.47
CA ALA A 85 -8.63 8.31 11.87
C ALA A 85 -10.11 8.71 11.83
N SER A 86 -10.99 7.78 11.43
CA SER A 86 -12.43 8.02 11.37
C SER A 86 -13.02 8.35 12.74
N ASP A 87 -12.59 7.66 13.80
CA ASP A 87 -13.05 7.91 15.18
C ASP A 87 -12.66 9.31 15.70
N ARG A 88 -11.70 9.97 15.05
CA ARG A 88 -11.26 11.34 15.33
C ARG A 88 -11.89 12.39 14.39
N GLY A 89 -12.76 11.97 13.47
CA GLY A 89 -13.35 12.87 12.48
C GLY A 89 -12.35 13.37 11.42
N ILE A 90 -11.22 12.68 11.25
CA ILE A 90 -10.19 13.02 10.26
C ILE A 90 -10.62 12.47 8.90
N GLY A 91 -10.56 13.30 7.86
CA GLY A 91 -10.87 12.89 6.49
C GLY A 91 -9.86 11.85 5.98
N ILE A 92 -10.33 10.83 5.25
CA ILE A 92 -9.46 9.74 4.77
C ILE A 92 -9.41 9.73 3.25
N ALA A 93 -8.21 9.94 2.71
CA ALA A 93 -7.87 9.72 1.32
C ALA A 93 -7.18 8.36 1.16
N VAL A 94 -7.68 7.50 0.28
CA VAL A 94 -7.06 6.20 -0.01
C VAL A 94 -6.19 6.31 -1.24
N MET A 95 -4.93 5.89 -1.10
CA MET A 95 -3.99 5.68 -2.20
C MET A 95 -3.74 4.20 -2.46
N GLU A 96 -3.17 3.94 -3.63
CA GLU A 96 -2.94 2.59 -4.16
C GLU A 96 -4.17 1.65 -4.14
N PRO A 97 -5.38 2.12 -4.49
CA PRO A 97 -6.56 1.25 -4.50
C PRO A 97 -6.44 0.10 -5.50
N LEU A 98 -5.59 0.25 -6.52
CA LEU A 98 -5.29 -0.74 -7.56
C LEU A 98 -3.88 -1.32 -7.46
N ARG A 99 -3.13 -1.01 -6.40
CA ARG A 99 -1.74 -1.45 -6.18
C ARG A 99 -0.83 -1.19 -7.38
N GLY A 100 -0.79 0.06 -7.86
CA GLY A 100 -0.04 0.44 -9.07
C GLY A 100 -0.58 -0.17 -10.37
N GLY A 101 -1.85 -0.56 -10.38
CA GLY A 101 -2.51 -1.19 -11.53
C GLY A 101 -2.40 -2.72 -11.55
N LYS A 102 -1.69 -3.35 -10.60
CA LYS A 102 -1.56 -4.82 -10.52
C LYS A 102 -2.89 -5.54 -10.28
N LEU A 103 -3.87 -4.85 -9.68
CA LEU A 103 -5.23 -5.37 -9.48
C LEU A 103 -6.14 -5.21 -10.71
N ALA A 104 -5.72 -4.46 -11.72
CA ALA A 104 -6.52 -4.09 -12.88
C ALA A 104 -5.95 -4.60 -14.22
N ASN A 105 -4.63 -4.60 -14.35
CA ASN A 105 -3.92 -4.93 -15.59
C ASN A 105 -3.37 -6.34 -15.54
N ASN A 106 -3.33 -7.02 -16.69
CA ASN A 106 -2.74 -8.35 -16.85
C ASN A 106 -3.22 -9.38 -15.80
N VAL A 107 -4.49 -9.25 -15.36
CA VAL A 107 -5.08 -10.16 -14.39
C VAL A 107 -5.08 -11.57 -14.97
N ARG A 108 -4.55 -12.52 -14.21
CA ARG A 108 -4.44 -13.92 -14.64
C ARG A 108 -5.81 -14.52 -14.95
N LYS A 109 -5.85 -15.49 -15.87
CA LYS A 109 -7.09 -16.13 -16.34
C LYS A 109 -7.90 -16.81 -15.24
N ASP A 110 -7.21 -17.45 -14.29
CA ASP A 110 -7.81 -18.10 -13.12
C ASP A 110 -8.56 -17.09 -12.24
N ILE A 111 -7.96 -15.92 -11.99
CA ILE A 111 -8.58 -14.83 -11.23
C ILE A 111 -9.70 -14.14 -12.04
N LEU A 112 -9.49 -13.92 -13.34
CA LEU A 112 -10.53 -13.40 -14.23
C LEU A 112 -11.78 -14.30 -14.23
N HIS A 113 -11.60 -15.62 -14.17
CA HIS A 113 -12.72 -16.55 -14.12
C HIS A 113 -13.56 -16.36 -12.84
N ILE A 114 -12.92 -16.06 -11.71
CA ILE A 114 -13.64 -15.74 -10.47
C ILE A 114 -14.45 -14.45 -10.64
N TRP A 115 -13.88 -13.39 -11.21
CA TRP A 115 -14.61 -12.16 -11.50
C TRP A 115 -15.81 -12.39 -12.44
N GLN A 116 -15.60 -13.19 -13.49
CA GLN A 116 -16.64 -13.52 -14.46
C GLN A 116 -17.75 -14.39 -13.88
N SER A 117 -17.51 -15.10 -12.78
CA SER A 117 -18.54 -15.88 -12.09
C SER A 117 -19.53 -15.04 -11.28
N ALA A 118 -19.27 -13.74 -11.11
CA ALA A 118 -20.18 -12.83 -10.43
C ALA A 118 -21.46 -12.60 -11.24
N GLU A 119 -22.58 -12.41 -10.53
CA GLU A 119 -23.86 -12.07 -11.17
C GLU A 119 -23.78 -10.73 -11.90
N ILE A 120 -23.16 -9.73 -11.26
CA ILE A 120 -22.95 -8.41 -11.86
C ILE A 120 -21.53 -8.35 -12.43
N GLN A 121 -21.47 -8.18 -13.75
CA GLN A 121 -20.21 -8.09 -14.47
C GLN A 121 -19.59 -6.71 -14.29
N ARG A 122 -18.32 -6.68 -13.91
CA ARG A 122 -17.50 -5.48 -13.79
C ARG A 122 -16.07 -5.80 -14.23
N SER A 123 -15.33 -4.77 -14.60
CA SER A 123 -13.89 -4.92 -14.76
C SER A 123 -13.20 -5.14 -13.41
N PRO A 124 -11.97 -5.69 -13.40
CA PRO A 124 -11.18 -5.78 -12.18
C PRO A 124 -10.92 -4.42 -11.50
N ALA A 125 -10.73 -3.35 -12.30
CA ALA A 125 -10.56 -2.00 -11.78
C ALA A 125 -11.83 -1.52 -11.03
N ALA A 126 -13.00 -1.71 -11.64
CA ALA A 126 -14.27 -1.33 -11.04
C ALA A 126 -14.56 -2.13 -9.75
N TRP A 127 -14.23 -3.43 -9.72
CA TRP A 127 -14.31 -4.25 -8.52
C TRP A 127 -13.45 -3.71 -7.37
N ALA A 128 -12.17 -3.46 -7.65
CA ALA A 128 -11.21 -3.00 -6.66
C ALA A 128 -11.57 -1.60 -6.11
N LEU A 129 -11.92 -0.67 -7.00
CA LEU A 129 -12.32 0.69 -6.60
C LEU A 129 -13.62 0.67 -5.78
N ARG A 130 -14.65 -0.08 -6.20
CA ARG A 130 -15.89 -0.22 -5.43
C ARG A 130 -15.67 -0.82 -4.06
N TRP A 131 -14.77 -1.79 -3.94
CA TRP A 131 -14.46 -2.38 -2.65
C TRP A 131 -13.92 -1.33 -1.67
N VAL A 132 -13.07 -0.40 -2.14
CA VAL A 132 -12.58 0.70 -1.31
C VAL A 132 -13.71 1.69 -0.97
N TRP A 133 -14.50 2.11 -1.96
CA TRP A 133 -15.65 3.02 -1.74
C TRP A 133 -16.79 2.40 -0.92
N ASN A 134 -16.82 1.08 -0.77
CA ASN A 134 -17.82 0.39 0.04
C ASN A 134 -17.66 0.71 1.53
N ASP A 135 -16.46 1.07 1.99
CA ASP A 135 -16.22 1.46 3.38
C ASP A 135 -16.68 2.92 3.61
N PRO A 136 -17.71 3.18 4.45
CA PRO A 136 -18.26 4.52 4.68
C PRO A 136 -17.28 5.52 5.29
N ARG A 137 -16.15 5.04 5.84
CA ARG A 137 -15.12 5.88 6.45
C ARG A 137 -14.19 6.50 5.40
N VAL A 138 -14.16 5.97 4.17
CA VAL A 138 -13.33 6.49 3.08
C VAL A 138 -13.99 7.74 2.48
N GLY A 139 -13.28 8.86 2.50
CA GLY A 139 -13.74 10.12 1.91
C GLY A 139 -13.40 10.26 0.43
N VAL A 140 -12.14 9.99 0.05
CA VAL A 140 -11.64 10.13 -1.32
C VAL A 140 -10.80 8.91 -1.70
N VAL A 141 -10.89 8.47 -2.95
CA VAL A 141 -10.02 7.42 -3.50
C VAL A 141 -9.22 7.99 -4.66
N LEU A 142 -7.89 7.89 -4.56
CA LEU A 142 -6.96 8.37 -5.58
C LEU A 142 -6.79 7.30 -6.66
N SER A 143 -7.51 7.47 -7.77
CA SER A 143 -7.45 6.56 -8.92
C SER A 143 -6.48 7.08 -9.98
N GLY A 144 -5.33 6.41 -10.14
CA GLY A 144 -4.34 6.72 -11.17
C GLY A 144 -4.66 6.05 -12.51
N MET A 145 -4.58 6.79 -13.62
CA MET A 145 -4.91 6.31 -14.96
C MET A 145 -3.84 6.76 -15.96
N SER A 146 -3.56 5.92 -16.96
CA SER A 146 -2.61 6.20 -18.05
C SER A 146 -3.30 6.39 -19.41
N THR A 147 -4.59 6.03 -19.53
CA THR A 147 -5.36 6.17 -20.78
C THR A 147 -6.71 6.83 -20.52
N MET A 148 -7.27 7.47 -21.55
CA MET A 148 -8.60 8.09 -21.46
C MET A 148 -9.74 7.08 -21.25
N ASP A 149 -9.56 5.83 -21.67
CA ASP A 149 -10.58 4.80 -21.44
C ASP A 149 -10.67 4.43 -19.97
N GLN A 150 -9.52 4.31 -19.29
CA GLN A 150 -9.48 4.14 -17.83
C GLN A 150 -10.12 5.33 -17.10
N VAL A 151 -9.91 6.57 -17.60
CA VAL A 151 -10.57 7.76 -17.04
C VAL A 151 -12.09 7.64 -17.12
N ARG A 152 -12.62 7.29 -18.31
CA ARG A 152 -14.07 7.15 -18.50
C ARG A 152 -14.65 6.04 -17.63
N GLU A 153 -14.00 4.88 -17.60
CA GLU A 153 -14.42 3.73 -16.81
C GLU A 153 -14.42 4.02 -15.31
N ASN A 154 -13.36 4.66 -14.80
CA ASN A 154 -13.25 4.97 -13.38
C ASN A 154 -14.24 6.05 -12.95
N ILE A 155 -14.53 7.03 -13.81
CA ILE A 155 -15.60 8.01 -13.58
C ILE A 155 -16.95 7.30 -13.49
N GLU A 156 -17.26 6.41 -14.44
CA GLU A 156 -18.54 5.70 -14.40
C GLU A 156 -18.67 4.81 -13.16
N THR A 157 -17.58 4.15 -12.76
CA THR A 157 -17.53 3.41 -11.49
C THR A 157 -17.80 4.32 -10.29
N ALA A 158 -17.15 5.49 -10.23
CA ALA A 158 -17.30 6.44 -9.13
C ALA A 158 -18.71 7.05 -9.02
N ARG A 159 -19.44 7.16 -10.15
CA ARG A 159 -20.82 7.68 -10.16
C ARG A 159 -21.82 6.77 -9.46
N GLU A 160 -21.56 5.47 -9.46
CA GLU A 160 -22.46 4.44 -8.93
C GLU A 160 -21.95 3.81 -7.63
N ALA A 161 -20.67 3.96 -7.32
CA ALA A 161 -20.07 3.42 -6.10
C ALA A 161 -20.44 4.31 -4.91
N THR A 162 -21.22 3.75 -3.98
CA THR A 162 -21.56 4.39 -2.71
C THR A 162 -21.15 3.51 -1.53
N PRO A 163 -21.04 4.08 -0.33
CA PRO A 163 -20.82 3.28 0.87
C PRO A 163 -21.86 2.16 1.02
N ASN A 164 -21.39 0.97 1.40
CA ASN A 164 -22.21 -0.23 1.56
C ASN A 164 -22.99 -0.66 0.30
N SER A 165 -22.52 -0.30 -0.90
CA SER A 165 -23.16 -0.68 -2.17
C SER A 165 -22.85 -2.10 -2.66
N LEU A 166 -21.82 -2.76 -2.11
CA LEU A 166 -21.51 -4.17 -2.42
C LEU A 166 -22.32 -5.10 -1.51
N ASN A 167 -23.10 -5.99 -2.13
CA ASN A 167 -23.84 -7.00 -1.40
C ASN A 167 -22.93 -8.18 -0.95
N HIS A 168 -23.49 -9.09 -0.16
CA HIS A 168 -22.73 -10.21 0.41
C HIS A 168 -22.11 -11.15 -0.66
N SER A 169 -22.80 -11.42 -1.76
CA SER A 169 -22.29 -12.25 -2.87
C SER A 169 -21.11 -11.58 -3.57
N GLU A 170 -21.20 -10.26 -3.73
CA GLU A 170 -20.14 -9.43 -4.32
C GLU A 170 -18.90 -9.38 -3.43
N LEU A 171 -19.08 -9.14 -2.12
CA LEU A 171 -17.98 -9.19 -1.14
C LEU A 171 -17.34 -10.58 -1.09
N THR A 172 -18.13 -11.64 -1.16
CA THR A 172 -17.64 -13.02 -1.22
C THR A 172 -16.81 -13.26 -2.49
N THR A 173 -17.19 -12.64 -3.61
CA THR A 173 -16.41 -12.72 -4.86
C THR A 173 -15.04 -12.05 -4.70
N VAL A 174 -15.01 -10.84 -4.11
CA VAL A 174 -13.75 -10.15 -3.83
C VAL A 174 -12.86 -10.97 -2.89
N GLU A 175 -13.42 -11.59 -1.86
CA GLU A 175 -12.67 -12.43 -0.93
C GLU A 175 -12.08 -13.68 -1.62
N LYS A 176 -12.82 -14.34 -2.51
CA LYS A 176 -12.28 -15.45 -3.31
C LYS A 176 -11.09 -15.02 -4.17
N VAL A 177 -11.14 -13.82 -4.75
CA VAL A 177 -10.03 -13.28 -5.52
C VAL A 177 -8.84 -12.94 -4.64
N LYS A 178 -9.08 -12.32 -3.47
CA LYS A 178 -8.04 -12.06 -2.46
C LYS A 178 -7.31 -13.34 -2.09
N GLU A 179 -8.03 -14.40 -1.76
CA GLU A 179 -7.45 -15.69 -1.39
C GLU A 179 -6.69 -16.33 -2.55
N GLU A 180 -7.20 -16.19 -3.78
CA GLU A 180 -6.48 -16.68 -4.96
C GLU A 180 -5.14 -15.96 -5.16
N TYR A 181 -5.09 -14.62 -5.04
CA TYR A 181 -3.82 -13.91 -5.04
C TYR A 181 -2.88 -14.37 -3.91
N LYS A 182 -3.39 -14.53 -2.69
CA LYS A 182 -2.59 -14.92 -1.52
C LYS A 182 -1.97 -16.31 -1.64
N LYS A 183 -2.63 -17.28 -2.30
CA LYS A 183 -2.05 -18.62 -2.56
C LYS A 183 -0.74 -18.60 -3.35
N ARG A 184 -0.43 -17.49 -4.03
CA ARG A 184 0.78 -17.33 -4.87
C ARG A 184 1.93 -16.65 -4.13
N ILE A 185 1.71 -16.19 -2.90
CA ILE A 185 2.79 -15.71 -2.02
C ILE A 185 3.81 -16.84 -1.86
N LYS A 186 5.08 -16.56 -2.15
CA LYS A 186 6.17 -17.53 -2.02
C LYS A 186 6.77 -17.52 -0.64
N VAL A 187 6.86 -16.33 -0.04
CA VAL A 187 7.47 -16.10 1.27
C VAL A 187 6.44 -15.40 2.13
N ASN A 188 6.04 -16.02 3.25
CA ASN A 188 5.08 -15.44 4.20
C ASN A 188 5.73 -14.34 5.07
N CYS A 189 6.51 -13.45 4.45
CA CYS A 189 7.08 -12.28 5.07
C CYS A 189 5.98 -11.27 5.37
N THR A 190 6.00 -10.72 6.58
CA THR A 190 5.03 -9.69 7.02
C THR A 190 5.61 -8.28 7.01
N GLY A 191 6.82 -8.09 6.48
CA GLY A 191 7.47 -6.76 6.43
C GLY A 191 7.92 -6.21 7.79
N CYS A 192 7.77 -6.96 8.88
CA CYS A 192 8.03 -6.50 10.26
C CYS A 192 9.47 -6.02 10.56
N SER A 193 10.43 -6.32 9.69
CA SER A 193 11.80 -5.81 9.74
C SER A 193 12.62 -6.21 10.99
N TYR A 194 12.20 -7.18 11.80
CA TYR A 194 13.01 -7.70 12.92
C TYR A 194 14.36 -8.29 12.48
N CYS A 195 14.44 -8.78 11.24
CA CYS A 195 15.69 -9.27 10.64
C CYS A 195 16.65 -8.15 10.21
N MET A 196 16.26 -6.88 10.38
CA MET A 196 17.03 -5.71 9.96
C MET A 196 17.68 -4.97 11.16
N PRO A 197 18.84 -4.30 10.96
CA PRO A 197 19.64 -4.28 9.74
C PRO A 197 20.40 -5.60 9.50
N CYS A 198 20.46 -6.04 8.24
CA CYS A 198 21.32 -7.16 7.84
C CYS A 198 22.80 -6.73 7.91
N SER A 199 23.66 -7.56 8.52
CA SER A 199 25.10 -7.27 8.62
C SER A 199 25.82 -7.19 7.27
N SER A 200 25.28 -7.85 6.25
CA SER A 200 25.78 -7.82 4.86
C SER A 200 25.06 -6.79 3.99
N GLY A 201 24.19 -5.96 4.58
CA GLY A 201 23.48 -4.89 3.88
C GLY A 201 22.22 -5.32 3.10
N VAL A 202 21.87 -6.61 3.05
CA VAL A 202 20.71 -7.10 2.28
C VAL A 202 19.41 -6.45 2.75
N ALA A 203 18.62 -5.91 1.81
CA ALA A 203 17.26 -5.43 2.07
C ALA A 203 16.26 -6.60 2.05
N ILE A 204 16.23 -7.38 3.15
CA ILE A 204 15.51 -8.66 3.22
C ILE A 204 13.99 -8.50 2.98
N PRO A 205 13.25 -7.64 3.72
CA PRO A 205 11.80 -7.52 3.53
C PRO A 205 11.46 -7.06 2.11
N THR A 206 12.14 -6.02 1.63
CA THR A 206 11.96 -5.50 0.26
C THR A 206 12.22 -6.55 -0.81
N SER A 207 13.24 -7.39 -0.63
CA SER A 207 13.54 -8.50 -1.55
C SER A 207 12.40 -9.51 -1.62
N PHE A 208 11.80 -9.86 -0.48
CA PHE A 208 10.65 -10.76 -0.43
C PHE A 208 9.37 -10.12 -0.97
N ASP A 209 9.17 -8.82 -0.80
CA ASP A 209 8.03 -8.10 -1.38
C ASP A 209 8.07 -8.17 -2.91
N PHE A 210 9.22 -7.86 -3.52
CA PHE A 210 9.39 -7.98 -4.98
C PHE A 210 9.21 -9.42 -5.47
N PHE A 211 9.77 -10.39 -4.73
CA PHE A 211 9.69 -11.80 -5.08
C PHE A 211 8.24 -12.30 -5.01
N ASN A 212 7.52 -12.00 -3.93
CA ASN A 212 6.10 -12.35 -3.79
C ASN A 212 5.25 -11.70 -4.88
N ASP A 213 5.45 -10.41 -5.14
CA ASP A 213 4.69 -9.71 -6.17
C ASP A 213 4.89 -10.34 -7.55
N ALA A 214 6.10 -10.81 -7.87
CA ALA A 214 6.40 -11.45 -9.14
C ALA A 214 5.53 -12.69 -9.40
N PHE A 215 5.26 -13.50 -8.36
CA PHE A 215 4.43 -14.69 -8.48
C PHE A 215 2.94 -14.40 -8.28
N MET A 216 2.59 -13.47 -7.39
CA MET A 216 1.21 -13.07 -7.17
C MET A 216 0.56 -12.52 -8.46
N PHE A 217 1.31 -11.73 -9.22
CA PHE A 217 0.80 -11.05 -10.42
C PHE A 217 1.37 -11.58 -11.73
N ASP A 218 2.11 -12.69 -11.70
CA ASP A 218 2.71 -13.33 -12.89
C ASP A 218 3.53 -12.35 -13.75
N ASN A 219 4.28 -11.47 -13.09
CA ASN A 219 4.97 -10.33 -13.71
C ASN A 219 6.47 -10.28 -13.34
N VAL A 220 7.11 -11.45 -13.36
CA VAL A 220 8.54 -11.65 -13.02
C VAL A 220 9.45 -10.63 -13.69
N GLU A 221 9.33 -10.42 -15.01
CA GLU A 221 10.20 -9.51 -15.76
C GLU A 221 10.06 -8.05 -15.31
N ASP A 222 8.83 -7.61 -15.00
CA ASP A 222 8.60 -6.24 -14.53
C ASP A 222 9.10 -6.05 -13.11
N GLN A 223 8.85 -7.01 -12.21
CA GLN A 223 9.40 -6.96 -10.86
C GLN A 223 10.93 -7.02 -10.86
N LYS A 224 11.55 -7.83 -11.72
CA LYS A 224 13.01 -7.90 -11.90
C LYS A 224 13.58 -6.53 -12.27
N LYS A 225 13.00 -5.85 -13.27
CA LYS A 225 13.45 -4.50 -13.69
C LYS A 225 13.32 -3.48 -12.56
N VAL A 226 12.20 -3.49 -11.83
CA VAL A 226 11.98 -2.54 -10.74
C VAL A 226 12.91 -2.84 -9.56
N TYR A 227 13.10 -4.11 -9.21
CA TYR A 227 14.04 -4.57 -8.20
C TYR A 227 15.46 -4.09 -8.49
N LEU A 228 15.98 -4.36 -9.70
CA LEU A 228 17.33 -3.97 -10.08
C LEU A 228 17.54 -2.44 -10.11
N ARG A 229 16.47 -1.67 -10.33
CA ARG A 229 16.49 -0.20 -10.33
C ARG A 229 16.42 0.40 -8.92
N LEU A 230 15.57 -0.14 -8.05
CA LEU A 230 15.30 0.43 -6.72
C LEU A 230 16.21 -0.14 -5.62
N VAL A 231 16.58 -1.42 -5.72
CA VAL A 231 17.49 -2.07 -4.78
C VAL A 231 18.91 -1.94 -5.31
N LYS A 232 19.70 -1.10 -4.63
CA LYS A 232 21.10 -0.87 -4.94
C LYS A 232 21.90 -2.17 -4.83
N GLU A 233 22.96 -2.29 -5.62
CA GLU A 233 23.77 -3.50 -5.72
C GLU A 233 24.30 -4.00 -4.37
N GLU A 234 24.68 -3.07 -3.48
CA GLU A 234 25.14 -3.37 -2.12
C GLU A 234 24.03 -3.87 -1.17
N ASN A 235 22.75 -3.74 -1.55
CA ASN A 235 21.60 -4.17 -0.75
C ASN A 235 20.86 -5.38 -1.35
N ARG A 236 21.34 -5.91 -2.47
CA ARG A 236 20.68 -7.02 -3.19
C ARG A 236 20.80 -8.36 -2.48
N ALA A 237 19.92 -9.30 -2.85
CA ALA A 237 19.84 -10.62 -2.22
C ALA A 237 21.14 -11.42 -2.39
N SER A 238 21.85 -11.24 -3.52
CA SER A 238 23.17 -11.86 -3.75
C SER A 238 24.27 -11.46 -2.77
N ARG A 239 24.05 -10.43 -1.93
CA ARG A 239 25.01 -10.02 -0.88
C ARG A 239 24.89 -10.85 0.40
N CYS A 240 23.90 -11.74 0.50
CA CYS A 240 23.73 -12.61 1.66
C CYS A 240 24.98 -13.49 1.88
N THR A 241 25.56 -13.43 3.08
CA THR A 241 26.70 -14.29 3.48
C THR A 241 26.26 -15.52 4.28
N GLU A 242 24.96 -15.82 4.31
CA GLU A 242 24.40 -17.02 4.97
C GLU A 242 24.71 -17.12 6.47
N CYS A 243 24.78 -15.99 7.19
CA CYS A 243 25.21 -15.96 8.59
C CYS A 243 24.18 -16.44 9.62
N GLY A 244 22.94 -16.73 9.21
CA GLY A 244 21.87 -17.27 10.09
C GLY A 244 21.15 -16.26 10.99
N ARG A 245 21.79 -15.13 11.34
CA ARG A 245 21.23 -14.15 12.32
C ARG A 245 19.80 -13.69 12.02
N CYS A 246 19.47 -13.49 10.74
CA CYS A 246 18.14 -13.02 10.36
C CYS A 246 17.03 -14.04 10.65
N GLU A 247 17.33 -15.34 10.54
CA GLU A 247 16.37 -16.42 10.79
C GLU A 247 16.06 -16.56 12.29
N GLU A 248 17.08 -16.39 13.15
CA GLU A 248 16.90 -16.37 14.62
C GLU A 248 15.98 -15.22 15.08
N LEU A 249 16.01 -14.09 14.37
CA LEU A 249 15.20 -12.91 14.66
C LEU A 249 13.81 -12.96 14.02
N CYS A 250 13.55 -13.92 13.14
CA CYS A 250 12.31 -13.95 12.39
C CYS A 250 11.17 -14.55 13.24
N PRO A 251 10.15 -13.77 13.64
CA PRO A 251 9.04 -14.32 14.43
C PRO A 251 8.17 -15.29 13.63
N GLN A 252 8.30 -15.31 12.31
CA GLN A 252 7.56 -16.18 11.39
C GLN A 252 8.34 -17.47 11.05
N SER A 253 9.53 -17.67 11.62
CA SER A 253 10.39 -18.83 11.35
C SER A 253 10.62 -19.11 9.86
N ILE A 254 10.80 -18.05 9.07
CA ILE A 254 11.03 -18.14 7.63
C ILE A 254 12.46 -18.65 7.39
N GLU A 255 12.63 -19.56 6.42
CA GLU A 255 13.94 -19.94 5.86
C GLU A 255 14.51 -18.78 5.01
N ILE A 256 14.86 -17.66 5.64
CA ILE A 256 15.26 -16.41 4.96
C ILE A 256 16.41 -16.65 3.99
N ILE A 257 17.44 -17.41 4.37
CA ILE A 257 18.63 -17.62 3.54
C ILE A 257 18.25 -18.33 2.24
N LYS A 258 17.45 -19.38 2.33
CA LYS A 258 16.96 -20.13 1.18
C LYS A 258 16.14 -19.24 0.24
N ASN A 259 15.21 -18.47 0.78
CA ASN A 259 14.37 -17.59 -0.03
C ASN A 259 15.18 -16.45 -0.69
N LEU A 260 16.21 -15.91 -0.03
CA LEU A 260 17.11 -14.93 -0.65
C LEU A 260 17.90 -15.52 -1.82
N LYS A 261 18.29 -16.80 -1.76
CA LYS A 261 18.90 -17.48 -2.92
C LYS A 261 17.94 -17.57 -4.10
N GLU A 262 16.66 -17.86 -3.84
CA GLU A 262 15.63 -17.87 -4.89
C GLU A 262 15.40 -16.48 -5.48
N VAL A 263 15.38 -15.43 -4.64
CA VAL A 263 15.30 -14.04 -5.10
C VAL A 263 16.48 -13.72 -6.01
N SER A 264 17.70 -14.00 -5.57
CA SER A 264 18.91 -13.76 -6.37
C SER A 264 18.86 -14.52 -7.68
N ALA A 265 18.48 -15.80 -7.68
CA ALA A 265 18.42 -16.60 -8.90
C ALA A 265 17.36 -16.10 -9.91
N LEU A 266 16.28 -15.49 -9.43
CA LEU A 266 15.21 -14.96 -10.28
C LEU A 266 15.56 -13.57 -10.83
N PHE A 267 16.06 -12.68 -9.98
CA PHE A 267 16.20 -11.25 -10.29
C PHE A 267 17.62 -10.79 -10.64
N GLU A 268 18.66 -11.53 -10.28
CA GLU A 268 20.07 -11.15 -10.46
C GLU A 268 20.78 -12.10 -11.43
#